data_AF-A0A415MXD9-F1
#
_entry.id   AF-A0A415MXD9-F1
#
_cell.length_a   1.000
_cell.length_b   1.000
_cell.length_c   1.000
_cell.angle_alpha   90.00
_cell.angle_beta   90.00
_cell.angle_gamma   90.00
#
_symmetry.space_group_name_H-M   'P 1'
#
loop_
_entity.id
_entity.type
_entity.pdbx_description
1 polymer ?
#
loop_
_entity_poly.entity_id
_entity_poly.type
_entity_poly.pdbx_seq_one_letter_code
_entity_poly.pdbx_strand_id
1 'polypeptide(L)'
;MILKVIIIVTGTAWIYYRSWVAVILLIPAGVWYYIQLLDECIKRKEQEFLVQFKELIQTFSSLLNTGYSVENAVKESLKEMQIFYSDDAAILRELEIMVRQIRVQVPVEQAIEELSERTKLPDVESFAGVFVTAKRSGGNLMSIIRNTADQIGDKIDVKREIDTILAAKKYEFQVMSVIPFGIVLYMTVSFPEFMGNLYGNIAGRGVMTGCLIIYLGAYGLGRKIIEIEV
;
A
#
# COMPACT_ATOMS: atom_id res chain seq x y z
N MET A 1 4.00 14.33 -2.32
CA MET A 1 3.35 13.88 -1.06
C MET A 1 3.40 14.97 0.01
N ILE A 2 4.59 15.47 0.35
CA ILE A 2 4.81 16.56 1.32
C ILE A 2 3.96 17.81 1.03
N LEU A 3 3.91 18.26 -0.23
CA LEU A 3 3.11 19.42 -0.62
C LEU A 3 1.60 19.26 -0.32
N LYS A 4 1.05 18.05 -0.50
CA LYS A 4 -0.37 17.76 -0.19
C LYS A 4 -0.64 17.88 1.31
N VAL A 5 0.26 17.36 2.14
CA VAL A 5 0.17 17.44 3.60
C VAL A 5 0.25 18.90 4.07
N ILE A 6 1.20 19.68 3.52
CA ILE A 6 1.36 21.10 3.85
C ILE A 6 0.10 21.89 3.48
N ILE A 7 -0.49 21.66 2.31
CA ILE A 7 -1.74 22.33 1.88
C ILE A 7 -2.89 22.00 2.83
N ILE A 8 -3.06 20.73 3.19
CA ILE A 8 -4.14 20.30 4.09
C ILE A 8 -3.96 20.91 5.48
N VAL A 9 -2.75 20.80 6.06
CA VAL A 9 -2.45 21.33 7.41
C VAL A 9 -2.57 22.86 7.46
N THR A 10 -2.12 23.56 6.41
CA THR A 10 -2.22 25.02 6.33
C THR A 10 -3.67 25.46 6.13
N GLY A 11 -4.43 24.74 5.31
CA GLY A 11 -5.86 24.98 5.08
C GLY A 11 -6.70 24.77 6.34
N THR A 12 -6.47 23.68 7.08
CA THR A 12 -7.17 23.42 8.33
C THR A 12 -6.83 24.45 9.40
N ALA A 13 -5.55 24.82 9.54
CA ALA A 13 -5.11 25.87 10.46
C ALA A 13 -5.75 27.23 10.16
N TRP A 14 -5.84 27.59 8.87
CA TRP A 14 -6.42 28.86 8.44
C TRP A 14 -7.94 28.90 8.67
N ILE A 15 -8.65 27.82 8.35
CA ILE A 15 -10.11 27.70 8.54
C ILE A 15 -10.48 27.74 10.03
N TYR A 16 -9.73 27.06 10.90
CA TYR A 16 -10.11 26.90 12.32
C TYR A 16 -9.57 27.97 13.26
N TYR A 17 -8.46 28.64 12.93
CA TYR A 17 -7.85 29.59 13.87
C TYR A 17 -7.53 30.95 13.25
N ARG A 18 -7.59 31.08 11.91
CA ARG A 18 -7.25 32.32 11.18
C ARG A 18 -5.88 32.90 11.58
N SER A 19 -4.99 32.06 12.11
CA SER A 19 -3.71 32.43 12.73
C SER A 19 -2.61 31.48 12.27
N TRP A 20 -1.45 32.04 11.94
CA TRP A 20 -0.26 31.29 11.52
C TRP A 20 0.33 30.45 12.65
N VAL A 21 0.06 30.78 13.91
CA VAL A 21 0.54 30.03 15.09
C VAL A 21 -0.11 28.65 15.19
N ALA A 22 -1.34 28.49 14.69
CA ALA A 22 -2.02 27.20 14.66
C ALA A 22 -1.39 26.19 13.70
N VAL A 23 -0.61 26.65 12.72
CA VAL A 23 0.15 25.78 11.82
C VAL A 23 1.20 25.00 12.61
N ILE A 24 1.88 25.64 13.57
CA ILE A 24 2.89 25.01 14.43
C ILE A 24 2.25 23.93 15.31
N LEU A 25 1.05 24.21 15.85
CA LEU A 25 0.32 23.26 16.70
C LEU A 25 -0.16 22.02 15.94
N LEU A 26 -0.41 22.13 14.62
CA LEU A 26 -0.89 21.03 13.78
C LEU A 26 0.22 20.21 13.11
N ILE A 27 1.49 20.57 13.32
CA ILE A 27 2.64 19.81 12.79
C ILE A 27 2.58 18.33 13.19
N PRO A 28 2.33 17.93 14.46
CA PRO A 28 2.28 16.52 14.84
C PRO A 28 1.20 15.73 14.10
N ALA A 29 0.02 16.32 13.90
CA ALA A 29 -1.07 15.72 13.13
C ALA A 29 -0.71 15.60 11.63
N GLY A 30 0.01 16.59 11.09
CA GLY A 30 0.54 16.56 9.73
C GLY A 30 1.59 15.48 9.51
N VAL A 31 2.52 15.32 10.47
CA VAL A 31 3.54 14.25 10.44
C VAL A 31 2.87 12.88 10.52
N TRP A 32 1.89 12.70 11.40
CA TRP A 32 1.12 11.45 11.48
C TRP A 32 0.42 11.14 10.15
N TYR A 33 -0.25 12.11 9.54
CA TYR A 33 -0.89 11.94 8.23
C TYR A 33 0.14 11.64 7.11
N TYR A 34 1.34 12.22 7.19
CA TYR A 34 2.40 11.95 6.22
C TYR A 34 2.93 10.51 6.31
N ILE A 35 3.13 9.99 7.53
CA ILE A 35 3.56 8.59 7.74
C ILE A 35 2.54 7.64 7.13
N GLN A 36 1.24 7.88 7.35
CA GLN A 36 0.18 7.05 6.78
C GLN A 36 0.19 7.02 5.24
N LEU A 37 0.44 8.16 4.60
CA LEU A 37 0.55 8.21 3.13
C LEU A 37 1.77 7.44 2.60
N LEU A 38 2.86 7.39 3.38
CA LEU A 38 4.02 6.58 3.04
C LEU A 38 3.67 5.10 3.15
N ASP A 39 3.03 4.69 4.24
CA ASP A 39 2.61 3.29 4.46
C ASP A 39 1.65 2.81 3.36
N GLU A 40 0.66 3.63 2.97
CA GLU A 40 -0.22 3.34 1.83
C GLU A 40 0.56 3.16 0.51
N CYS A 41 1.59 3.98 0.29
CA CYS A 41 2.42 3.88 -0.91
C CYS A 41 3.28 2.62 -0.91
N ILE A 42 3.77 2.21 0.26
CA ILE A 42 4.53 0.96 0.44
C ILE A 42 3.61 -0.23 0.16
N LYS A 43 2.47 -0.31 0.86
CA LYS A 43 1.47 -1.39 0.67
C LYS A 43 1.04 -1.52 -0.79
N ARG A 44 0.84 -0.40 -1.49
CA ARG A 44 0.49 -0.41 -2.92
C ARG A 44 1.58 -1.04 -3.78
N LYS A 45 2.85 -0.69 -3.55
CA LYS A 45 3.98 -1.28 -4.28
C LYS A 45 4.15 -2.76 -3.95
N GLU A 46 3.93 -3.16 -2.70
CA GLU A 46 3.95 -4.56 -2.28
C GLU A 46 2.85 -5.35 -3.00
N GLN A 47 1.63 -4.82 -3.09
CA GLN A 47 0.54 -5.42 -3.84
C GLN A 47 0.84 -5.52 -5.34
N GLU A 48 1.38 -4.47 -5.94
CA GLU A 48 1.81 -4.47 -7.34
C GLU A 48 2.88 -5.54 -7.59
N PHE A 49 3.85 -5.69 -6.67
CA PHE A 49 4.85 -6.76 -6.72
C PHE A 49 4.22 -8.15 -6.57
N LEU A 50 3.26 -8.35 -5.66
CA LEU A 50 2.59 -9.64 -5.47
C LEU A 50 1.82 -10.09 -6.73
N VAL A 51 1.17 -9.16 -7.43
CA VAL A 51 0.52 -9.45 -8.71
C VAL A 51 1.55 -9.89 -9.75
N GLN A 52 2.66 -9.15 -9.88
CA GLN A 52 3.78 -9.50 -10.76
C GLN A 52 4.40 -10.86 -10.41
N PHE A 53 4.53 -11.14 -9.12
CA PHE A 53 5.08 -12.39 -8.61
C PHE A 53 4.16 -13.59 -8.91
N LYS A 54 2.84 -13.42 -8.77
CA LYS A 54 1.86 -14.43 -9.19
C LYS A 54 2.05 -14.78 -10.67
N GLU A 55 2.15 -13.78 -11.53
CA GLU A 55 2.35 -13.99 -12.98
C GLU A 55 3.68 -14.69 -13.27
N LEU A 56 4.75 -14.30 -12.58
CA LEU A 56 6.03 -15.00 -12.65
C LEU A 56 5.88 -16.49 -12.30
N ILE A 57 5.21 -16.84 -11.19
CA ILE A 57 5.03 -18.24 -10.78
C ILE A 57 4.24 -19.01 -11.86
N GLN A 58 3.23 -18.39 -12.47
CA GLN A 58 2.45 -19.00 -13.55
C GLN A 58 3.29 -19.26 -14.80
N THR A 59 4.07 -18.27 -15.26
CA THR A 59 5.01 -18.41 -16.37
C THR A 59 6.05 -19.49 -16.08
N PHE A 60 6.63 -19.46 -14.87
CA PHE A 60 7.61 -20.44 -14.42
C PHE A 60 7.04 -21.87 -14.41
N SER A 61 5.80 -22.04 -13.93
CA SER A 61 5.08 -23.32 -13.99
C SER A 61 4.85 -23.78 -15.44
N SER A 62 4.44 -22.87 -16.33
CA SER A 62 4.22 -23.20 -17.74
C SER A 62 5.51 -23.72 -18.39
N LEU A 63 6.63 -23.04 -18.19
CA LEU A 63 7.92 -23.41 -18.76
C LEU A 63 8.41 -24.77 -18.25
N LEU A 64 8.32 -25.02 -16.94
CA LEU A 64 8.68 -26.31 -16.38
C LEU A 64 7.80 -27.46 -16.93
N ASN A 65 6.50 -27.20 -17.20
CA ASN A 65 5.59 -28.20 -17.78
C ASN A 65 6.00 -28.56 -19.21
N THR A 66 6.59 -27.61 -19.94
CA THR A 66 7.12 -27.86 -21.29
C THR A 66 8.47 -28.57 -21.30
N GLY A 67 8.99 -28.96 -20.12
CA GLY A 67 10.20 -29.76 -19.98
C GLY A 67 11.49 -28.94 -19.81
N TYR A 68 11.38 -27.63 -19.58
CA TYR A 68 12.55 -26.82 -19.24
C TYR A 68 13.13 -27.24 -17.88
N SER A 69 14.45 -27.17 -17.75
CA SER A 69 15.10 -27.24 -16.44
C SER A 69 14.74 -26.00 -15.62
N VAL A 70 14.85 -26.10 -14.29
CA VAL A 70 14.55 -25.01 -13.35
C VAL A 70 15.36 -23.74 -13.68
N GLU A 71 16.64 -23.92 -14.00
CA GLU A 71 17.57 -22.85 -14.34
C GLU A 71 17.19 -22.15 -15.65
N ASN A 72 16.76 -22.92 -16.65
CA ASN A 72 16.35 -22.37 -17.93
C ASN A 72 14.94 -21.74 -17.85
N ALA A 73 14.05 -22.29 -17.03
CA ALA A 73 12.75 -21.70 -16.79
C ALA A 73 12.86 -20.30 -16.16
N VAL A 74 13.81 -20.05 -15.25
CA VAL A 74 14.05 -18.70 -14.70
C VAL A 74 14.52 -17.74 -15.81
N LYS A 75 15.43 -18.19 -16.67
CA LYS A 75 15.95 -17.36 -17.78
C LYS A 75 14.86 -17.01 -18.80
N GLU A 76 14.00 -17.96 -19.12
CA GLU A 76 12.92 -17.73 -20.09
C GLU A 76 11.78 -16.92 -19.48
N SER A 77 11.50 -17.12 -18.18
CA SER A 77 10.54 -16.28 -17.44
C SER A 77 10.93 -14.81 -17.44
N LEU A 78 12.23 -14.49 -17.32
CA LEU A 78 12.71 -13.11 -17.44
C LEU A 78 12.36 -12.52 -18.81
N LYS A 79 12.60 -13.25 -19.91
CA LYS A 79 12.31 -12.76 -21.26
C LYS A 79 10.82 -12.56 -21.48
N GLU A 80 9.98 -13.50 -21.04
CA GLU A 80 8.54 -13.37 -21.16
C GLU A 80 8.02 -12.17 -20.36
N MET A 81 8.47 -12.01 -19.10
CA MET A 81 8.05 -10.89 -18.26
C MET A 81 8.48 -9.53 -18.82
N GLN A 82 9.64 -9.44 -19.49
CA GLN A 82 10.12 -8.22 -20.17
C GLN A 82 9.21 -7.79 -21.34
N ILE A 83 8.38 -8.68 -21.89
CA ILE A 83 7.41 -8.32 -22.93
C ILE A 83 6.18 -7.63 -22.33
N PHE A 84 5.76 -8.06 -21.13
CA PHE A 84 4.54 -7.57 -20.47
C PHE A 84 4.79 -6.37 -19.56
N TYR A 85 5.99 -6.24 -19.00
CA TYR A 85 6.33 -5.21 -18.02
C TYR A 85 7.39 -4.23 -18.53
N SER A 86 7.28 -2.98 -18.09
CA SER A 86 8.30 -1.96 -18.34
C SER A 86 9.59 -2.28 -17.57
N ASP A 87 10.75 -1.88 -18.12
CA ASP A 87 12.08 -2.16 -17.54
C ASP A 87 12.25 -1.68 -16.08
N ASP A 88 11.41 -0.77 -15.61
CA ASP A 88 11.44 -0.26 -14.25
C ASP A 88 10.70 -1.14 -13.23
N ALA A 89 9.98 -2.18 -13.68
CA ALA A 89 9.23 -3.08 -12.81
C ALA A 89 10.12 -3.79 -11.79
N ALA A 90 9.63 -3.85 -10.54
CA ALA A 90 10.39 -4.41 -9.43
C ALA A 90 10.69 -5.90 -9.62
N ILE A 91 9.75 -6.67 -10.17
CA ILE A 91 9.94 -8.10 -10.45
C ILE A 91 11.05 -8.37 -11.47
N LEU A 92 11.24 -7.50 -12.46
CA LEU A 92 12.25 -7.67 -13.50
C LEU A 92 13.65 -7.54 -12.91
N ARG A 93 13.86 -6.55 -12.03
CA ARG A 93 15.14 -6.37 -11.32
C ARG A 93 15.49 -7.60 -10.49
N GLU A 94 14.51 -8.15 -9.80
CA GLU A 94 14.68 -9.36 -8.99
C GLU A 94 14.99 -10.59 -9.85
N LEU A 95 14.31 -10.75 -10.99
CA LEU A 95 14.58 -11.82 -11.95
C LEU A 95 15.96 -11.70 -12.60
N GLU A 96 16.40 -10.48 -12.94
CA GLU A 96 17.74 -10.24 -13.47
C GLU A 96 18.84 -10.63 -12.47
N ILE A 97 18.63 -10.36 -11.18
CA ILE A 97 19.52 -10.80 -10.11
C ILE A 97 19.56 -12.33 -10.07
N MET A 98 18.41 -13.01 -10.06
CA MET A 98 18.35 -14.48 -10.08
C MET A 98 19.04 -15.08 -11.31
N VAL A 99 18.82 -14.53 -12.50
CA VAL A 99 19.47 -14.99 -13.73
C VAL A 99 21.00 -14.83 -13.65
N ARG A 100 21.48 -13.74 -13.03
CA ARG A 100 22.91 -13.51 -12.80
C ARG A 100 23.48 -14.52 -11.81
N GLN A 101 22.77 -14.83 -10.73
CA GLN A 101 23.16 -15.85 -9.74
C GLN A 101 23.26 -17.23 -10.37
N ILE A 102 22.27 -17.63 -11.16
CA ILE A 102 22.28 -18.91 -11.89
C ILE A 102 23.45 -18.98 -12.88
N ARG A 103 23.82 -17.86 -13.52
CA ARG A 103 24.97 -17.79 -14.44
C ARG A 103 26.30 -18.10 -13.73
N VAL A 104 26.43 -17.74 -12.47
CA VAL A 104 27.61 -18.04 -11.63
C VAL A 104 27.43 -19.33 -10.81
N GLN A 105 26.52 -20.21 -11.23
CA GLN A 105 26.28 -21.54 -10.64
C GLN A 105 25.77 -21.52 -9.19
N VAL A 106 25.12 -20.44 -8.77
CA VAL A 106 24.36 -20.43 -7.50
C VAL A 106 23.13 -21.35 -7.66
N PRO A 107 22.85 -22.25 -6.70
CA PRO A 107 21.66 -23.10 -6.72
C PRO A 107 20.37 -22.26 -6.78
N VAL A 108 19.37 -22.71 -7.54
CA VAL A 108 18.11 -21.96 -7.71
C VAL A 108 17.36 -21.84 -6.38
N GLU A 109 17.49 -22.85 -5.53
CA GLU A 109 16.96 -22.88 -4.16
C GLU A 109 17.46 -21.69 -3.37
N GLN A 110 18.77 -21.41 -3.43
CA GLN A 110 19.39 -20.28 -2.76
C GLN A 110 18.98 -18.95 -3.42
N ALA A 111 18.89 -18.89 -4.75
CA ALA A 111 18.46 -17.69 -5.46
C ALA A 111 17.03 -17.25 -5.09
N ILE A 112 16.12 -18.22 -4.91
CA ILE A 112 14.73 -17.98 -4.48
C ILE A 112 14.66 -17.62 -2.99
N GLU A 113 15.49 -18.23 -2.14
CA GLU A 113 15.59 -17.86 -0.73
C GLU A 113 16.06 -16.40 -0.58
N GLU A 114 17.13 -16.01 -1.28
CA GLU A 114 17.62 -14.64 -1.27
C GLU A 114 16.61 -13.65 -1.89
N LEU A 115 15.81 -14.06 -2.88
CA LEU A 115 14.68 -13.27 -3.37
C LEU A 115 13.67 -12.97 -2.27
N SER A 116 13.33 -13.99 -1.46
CA SER A 116 12.39 -13.82 -0.36
C SER A 116 12.93 -12.88 0.72
N GLU A 117 14.22 -12.97 1.05
CA GLU A 117 14.87 -12.10 2.03
C GLU A 117 14.95 -10.63 1.57
N ARG A 118 15.13 -10.39 0.27
CA ARG A 118 15.17 -9.04 -0.31
C ARG A 118 13.78 -8.39 -0.37
N THR A 119 12.77 -9.17 -0.74
CA THR A 119 11.40 -8.67 -0.92
C THR A 119 10.65 -8.53 0.40
N LYS A 120 10.91 -9.40 1.38
CA LYS A 120 10.27 -9.42 2.71
C LYS A 120 8.74 -9.48 2.64
N LEU A 121 8.24 -10.16 1.62
CA LEU A 121 6.81 -10.36 1.40
C LEU A 121 6.41 -11.76 1.89
N PRO A 122 5.40 -11.89 2.78
CA PRO A 122 5.02 -13.17 3.36
C PRO A 122 4.68 -14.25 2.32
N ASP A 123 4.03 -13.88 1.22
CA ASP A 123 3.67 -14.81 0.15
C ASP A 123 4.89 -15.30 -0.65
N VAL A 124 5.94 -14.47 -0.77
CA VAL A 124 7.21 -14.84 -1.41
C VAL A 124 8.04 -15.75 -0.50
N GLU A 125 8.09 -15.45 0.80
CA GLU A 125 8.74 -16.28 1.82
C GLU A 125 8.10 -17.67 1.91
N SER A 126 6.76 -17.72 1.91
CA SER A 126 6.01 -18.97 1.87
C SER A 126 6.33 -19.79 0.62
N PHE A 127 6.31 -19.15 -0.56
CA PHE A 127 6.70 -19.82 -1.81
C PHE A 127 8.13 -20.36 -1.76
N ALA A 128 9.11 -19.58 -1.29
CA ALA A 128 10.50 -19.99 -1.19
C ALA A 128 10.66 -21.23 -0.29
N GLY A 129 10.04 -21.22 0.90
CA GLY A 129 10.09 -22.34 1.83
C GLY A 129 9.51 -23.64 1.25
N VAL A 130 8.36 -23.54 0.57
CA VAL A 130 7.73 -24.71 -0.06
C VAL A 130 8.55 -25.18 -1.27
N PHE A 131 9.12 -24.27 -2.07
CA PHE A 131 9.97 -24.60 -3.21
C PHE A 131 11.23 -25.38 -2.81
N VAL A 132 11.98 -24.88 -1.81
CA VAL A 132 13.20 -25.53 -1.31
C VAL A 132 12.88 -26.92 -0.75
N THR A 133 11.76 -27.04 -0.02
CA THR A 133 11.29 -28.32 0.54
C THR A 133 10.90 -29.31 -0.55
N ALA A 134 10.18 -28.87 -1.57
CA ALA A 134 9.77 -29.68 -2.73
C ALA A 134 10.97 -30.25 -3.49
N LYS A 135 11.97 -29.39 -3.72
CA LYS A 135 13.17 -29.72 -4.47
C LYS A 135 14.06 -30.73 -3.75
N ARG A 136 14.18 -30.64 -2.42
CA ARG A 136 14.91 -31.62 -1.60
C ARG A 136 14.19 -32.96 -1.46
N SER A 137 12.86 -32.95 -1.38
CA SER A 137 12.04 -34.15 -1.21
C SER A 137 11.74 -34.89 -2.52
N GLY A 138 12.11 -34.34 -3.67
CA GLY A 138 11.74 -34.89 -4.98
C GLY A 138 10.23 -34.84 -5.25
N GLY A 139 9.52 -33.96 -4.53
CA GLY A 139 8.08 -33.78 -4.68
C GLY A 139 7.71 -33.19 -6.04
N ASN A 140 6.41 -33.16 -6.33
CA ASN A 140 5.91 -32.58 -7.57
C ASN A 140 6.01 -31.03 -7.51
N LEU A 141 7.17 -30.48 -7.88
CA LEU A 141 7.40 -29.03 -7.97
C LEU A 141 6.33 -28.34 -8.82
N MET A 142 5.86 -28.98 -9.88
CA MET A 142 4.82 -28.43 -10.76
C MET A 142 3.52 -28.17 -10.01
N SER A 143 3.07 -29.16 -9.25
CA SER A 143 1.86 -29.06 -8.43
C SER A 143 2.01 -27.97 -7.37
N ILE A 144 3.18 -27.91 -6.75
CA ILE A 144 3.47 -26.92 -5.69
C ILE A 144 3.46 -25.50 -6.23
N ILE A 145 4.19 -25.23 -7.32
CA ILE A 145 4.26 -23.91 -7.96
C ILE A 145 2.86 -23.46 -8.39
N ARG A 146 2.08 -24.37 -9.00
CA ARG A 146 0.72 -24.07 -9.44
C ARG A 146 -0.22 -23.77 -8.25
N ASN A 147 -0.20 -24.61 -7.23
CA ASN A 147 -1.02 -24.41 -6.03
C ASN A 147 -0.68 -23.10 -5.33
N THR A 148 0.59 -22.70 -5.27
CA THR A 148 0.97 -21.41 -4.68
C THR A 148 0.53 -20.23 -5.55
N ALA A 149 0.66 -20.30 -6.88
CA ALA A 149 0.11 -19.28 -7.78
C ALA A 149 -1.41 -19.12 -7.62
N ASP A 150 -2.12 -20.24 -7.50
CA ASP A 150 -3.57 -20.24 -7.31
C ASP A 150 -3.94 -19.64 -5.94
N GLN A 151 -3.24 -20.01 -4.85
CA GLN A 151 -3.45 -19.42 -3.52
C GLN A 151 -3.19 -17.90 -3.47
N ILE A 152 -2.10 -17.44 -4.07
CA ILE A 152 -1.80 -16.00 -4.17
C ILE A 152 -2.88 -15.31 -5.03
N GLY A 153 -3.34 -15.98 -6.09
CA GLY A 153 -4.43 -15.51 -6.94
C GLY A 153 -5.74 -15.32 -6.18
N ASP A 154 -6.19 -16.35 -5.48
CA ASP A 154 -7.39 -16.33 -4.67
C ASP A 154 -7.32 -15.21 -3.63
N LYS A 155 -6.15 -15.03 -2.99
CA LYS A 155 -5.92 -13.93 -2.02
C LYS A 155 -6.05 -12.55 -2.67
N ILE A 156 -5.48 -12.36 -3.86
CA ILE A 156 -5.60 -11.10 -4.62
C ILE A 156 -7.06 -10.84 -5.02
N ASP A 157 -7.78 -11.86 -5.46
CA ASP A 157 -9.16 -11.72 -5.92
C ASP A 157 -10.12 -11.44 -4.75
N VAL A 158 -9.94 -12.11 -3.61
CA VAL A 158 -10.63 -11.77 -2.35
C VAL A 158 -10.30 -10.33 -1.94
N LYS A 159 -9.04 -9.89 -2.03
CA LYS A 159 -8.68 -8.51 -1.69
C LYS A 159 -9.39 -7.50 -2.62
N ARG A 160 -9.46 -7.78 -3.92
CA ARG A 160 -10.17 -6.94 -4.90
C ARG A 160 -11.68 -6.90 -4.62
N GLU A 161 -12.28 -8.01 -4.24
CA GLU A 161 -13.68 -8.06 -3.85
C GLU A 161 -13.94 -7.20 -2.62
N ILE A 162 -13.09 -7.32 -1.59
CA ILE A 162 -13.14 -6.48 -0.39
C ILE A 162 -12.99 -5.00 -0.75
N ASP A 163 -12.01 -4.63 -1.58
CA ASP A 163 -11.80 -3.25 -2.01
C ASP A 163 -13.01 -2.71 -2.79
N THR A 164 -13.67 -3.55 -3.58
CA THR A 164 -14.88 -3.19 -4.32
C THR A 164 -16.06 -2.93 -3.38
N ILE A 165 -16.26 -3.79 -2.38
CA ILE A 165 -17.29 -3.62 -1.35
C ILE A 165 -17.01 -2.37 -0.51
N LEU A 166 -15.76 -2.14 -0.15
CA LEU A 166 -15.32 -0.99 0.65
C LEU A 166 -15.28 0.31 -0.15
N ALA A 167 -15.25 0.27 -1.48
CA ALA A 167 -15.15 1.47 -2.31
C ALA A 167 -16.26 2.48 -1.97
N ALA A 168 -17.52 2.02 -1.89
CA ALA A 168 -18.65 2.87 -1.54
C ALA A 168 -18.50 3.49 -0.14
N LYS A 169 -18.05 2.70 0.85
CA LYS A 169 -17.84 3.17 2.23
C LYS A 169 -16.68 4.14 2.36
N LYS A 170 -15.61 3.91 1.59
CA LYS A 170 -14.47 4.82 1.48
C LYS A 170 -14.88 6.18 0.90
N TYR A 171 -15.72 6.18 -0.15
CA TYR A 171 -16.27 7.41 -0.71
C TYR A 171 -17.19 8.13 0.28
N GLU A 172 -18.10 7.41 0.94
CA GLU A 172 -18.99 7.97 1.97
C GLU A 172 -18.19 8.65 3.08
N PHE A 173 -17.17 7.97 3.62
CA PHE A 173 -16.27 8.52 4.63
C PHE A 173 -15.47 9.72 4.12
N GLN A 174 -14.98 9.69 2.88
CA GLN A 174 -14.26 10.81 2.28
C GLN A 174 -15.16 12.05 2.20
N VAL A 175 -16.42 11.88 1.82
CA VAL A 175 -17.41 12.98 1.81
C VAL A 175 -17.67 13.48 3.23
N MET A 176 -17.94 12.57 4.18
CA MET A 176 -18.18 12.92 5.58
C MET A 176 -17.01 13.66 6.23
N SER A 177 -15.78 13.33 5.85
CA SER A 177 -14.56 13.99 6.34
C SER A 177 -14.47 15.46 5.86
N VAL A 178 -15.03 15.79 4.71
CA VAL A 178 -14.98 17.16 4.15
C VAL A 178 -16.10 18.05 4.68
N ILE A 179 -17.23 17.48 5.08
CA ILE A 179 -18.43 18.22 5.54
C ILE A 179 -18.14 19.24 6.65
N PRO A 180 -17.40 18.90 7.74
CA PRO A 180 -17.13 19.86 8.81
C PRO A 180 -16.42 21.13 8.32
N PHE A 181 -15.48 21.01 7.39
CA PHE A 181 -14.81 22.16 6.78
C PHE A 181 -15.79 23.02 5.96
N GLY A 182 -16.67 22.37 5.20
CA GLY A 182 -17.72 23.06 4.45
C GLY A 182 -18.67 23.85 5.34
N ILE A 183 -19.08 23.27 6.48
CA ILE A 183 -19.96 23.94 7.46
C ILE A 183 -19.25 25.16 8.08
N VAL A 184 -17.98 25.01 8.50
CA VAL A 184 -17.22 26.13 9.08
C VAL A 184 -17.05 27.26 8.07
N LEU A 185 -16.75 26.92 6.81
CA LEU A 185 -16.62 27.91 5.73
C LEU A 185 -17.95 28.62 5.46
N TYR A 186 -19.04 27.87 5.35
CA TYR A 186 -20.39 28.41 5.16
C TYR A 186 -20.78 29.36 6.29
N MET A 187 -20.57 28.96 7.55
CA MET A 187 -20.83 29.81 8.71
C MET A 187 -19.99 31.09 8.70
N THR A 188 -18.75 31.02 8.22
CA THR A 188 -17.85 32.18 8.13
C THR A 188 -18.31 33.20 7.09
N VAL A 189 -18.88 32.75 5.97
CA VAL A 189 -19.40 33.63 4.92
C VAL A 189 -20.77 34.19 5.28
N SER A 190 -21.66 33.35 5.80
CA SER A 190 -23.04 33.73 6.10
C SER A 190 -23.17 34.54 7.39
N PHE A 191 -22.32 34.28 8.39
CA PHE A 191 -22.40 34.89 9.73
C PHE A 191 -21.03 35.40 10.22
N PRO A 192 -20.44 36.40 9.54
CA PRO A 192 -19.07 36.85 9.83
C PRO A 192 -18.93 37.50 11.22
N GLU A 193 -19.93 38.21 11.71
CA GLU A 193 -19.89 38.83 13.05
C GLU A 193 -19.89 37.79 14.18
N PHE A 194 -20.68 36.71 14.03
CA PHE A 194 -20.72 35.61 14.99
C PHE A 194 -19.38 34.87 15.03
N MET A 195 -18.84 34.51 13.86
CA MET A 195 -17.55 33.82 13.76
C MET A 195 -16.41 34.72 14.23
N GLY A 196 -16.47 36.03 13.99
CA GLY A 196 -15.51 37.01 14.51
C GLY A 196 -15.44 37.02 16.04
N ASN A 197 -16.59 37.01 16.72
CA ASN A 197 -16.66 36.93 18.18
C ASN A 197 -16.19 35.57 18.73
N LEU A 198 -16.46 34.49 18.01
CA LEU A 198 -16.00 33.14 18.37
C LEU A 198 -14.47 33.01 18.27
N TYR A 199 -13.87 33.52 17.19
CA TYR A 199 -12.40 33.46 17.02
C TYR A 199 -11.64 34.50 17.86
N GLY A 200 -12.28 35.62 18.19
CA GLY A 200 -11.70 36.71 18.99
C GLY A 200 -11.45 36.33 20.45
N ASN A 201 -12.37 35.59 21.07
CA ASN A 201 -12.33 35.28 22.51
C ASN A 201 -11.55 34.00 22.84
N ILE A 202 -10.87 33.99 24.00
CA ILE A 202 -10.11 32.82 24.50
C ILE A 202 -11.02 31.60 24.64
N ALA A 203 -12.24 31.79 25.15
CA ALA A 203 -13.23 30.73 25.28
C ALA A 203 -13.61 30.09 23.93
N GLY A 204 -13.79 30.90 22.88
CA GLY A 204 -14.15 30.39 21.56
C GLY A 204 -13.01 29.66 20.87
N ARG A 205 -11.75 30.08 21.07
CA ARG A 205 -10.58 29.28 20.65
C ARG A 205 -10.53 27.93 21.36
N GLY A 206 -10.90 27.87 22.64
CA GLY A 206 -11.02 26.63 23.39
C GLY A 206 -12.03 25.66 22.77
N VAL A 207 -13.22 26.17 22.42
CA VAL A 207 -14.28 25.38 21.74
C VAL A 207 -13.80 24.86 20.39
N MET A 208 -13.19 25.70 19.56
CA MET A 208 -12.66 25.30 18.25
C MET A 208 -11.57 24.23 18.37
N THR A 209 -10.73 24.33 19.41
CA THR A 209 -9.71 23.31 19.71
C THR A 209 -10.34 21.99 20.08
N GLY A 210 -11.37 21.99 20.94
CA GLY A 210 -12.12 20.80 21.30
C GLY A 210 -12.78 20.14 20.09
N CYS A 211 -13.45 20.92 19.24
CA CYS A 211 -14.05 20.43 18.00
C CYS A 211 -13.01 19.79 17.07
N LEU A 212 -11.83 20.40 16.95
CA LEU A 212 -10.76 19.88 16.11
C LEU A 212 -10.19 18.57 16.65
N ILE A 213 -9.99 18.45 17.97
CA ILE A 213 -9.52 17.21 18.60
C ILE A 213 -10.52 16.07 18.36
N ILE A 214 -11.81 16.32 18.59
CA ILE A 214 -12.87 15.34 18.35
C ILE A 214 -12.89 14.95 16.87
N TYR A 215 -12.77 15.91 15.96
CA TYR A 215 -12.72 15.67 14.53
C TYR A 215 -11.52 14.79 14.14
N LEU A 216 -10.31 15.13 14.61
CA LEU A 216 -9.11 14.33 14.34
C LEU A 216 -9.21 12.91 14.93
N GLY A 217 -9.77 12.77 16.13
CA GLY A 217 -10.02 11.47 16.74
C GLY A 217 -11.02 10.63 15.94
N ALA A 218 -12.15 11.22 15.54
CA ALA A 218 -13.15 10.57 14.71
C ALA A 218 -12.60 10.19 13.33
N TYR A 219 -11.81 11.06 12.70
CA TYR A 219 -11.14 10.78 11.44
C TYR A 219 -10.15 9.62 11.56
N GLY A 220 -9.34 9.59 12.61
CA GLY A 220 -8.40 8.50 12.87
C GLY A 220 -9.08 7.16 13.09
N LEU A 221 -10.15 7.13 13.89
CA LEU A 221 -10.97 5.93 14.11
C LEU A 221 -11.65 5.46 12.81
N GLY A 222 -12.24 6.40 12.06
CA GLY A 222 -12.91 6.09 10.80
C GLY A 222 -11.95 5.51 9.75
N ARG A 223 -10.73 6.06 9.62
CA ARG A 223 -9.72 5.48 8.73
C ARG A 223 -9.33 4.07 9.16
N LYS A 224 -9.11 3.83 10.45
CA LYS A 224 -8.74 2.50 10.96
C LYS A 224 -9.82 1.44 10.70
N ILE A 225 -11.10 1.83 10.70
CA ILE A 225 -12.22 0.94 10.39
C ILE A 225 -12.29 0.62 8.89
N ILE A 226 -11.97 1.60 8.03
CA ILE A 226 -12.04 1.45 6.57
C ILE A 226 -10.81 0.73 6.02
N GLU A 227 -9.66 0.89 6.66
CA GLU A 227 -8.46 0.12 6.40
C GLU A 227 -8.60 -1.26 7.05
N ILE A 228 -9.54 -2.06 6.55
CA ILE A 228 -9.60 -3.47 6.87
C ILE A 228 -8.40 -4.13 6.18
N GLU A 229 -7.38 -4.35 6.99
CA GLU A 229 -6.23 -5.18 6.67
C GLU A 229 -6.72 -6.64 6.64
N VAL A 230 -6.66 -7.24 5.46
CA VAL A 230 -6.74 -8.70 5.24
C VAL A 230 -5.40 -9.09 4.70
#